data_AF-A0A429ZNF5-F1
#
_entry.id   AF-A0A429ZNF5-F1
#
_cell.length_a   1.000
_cell.length_b   1.000
_cell.length_c   1.000
_cell.angle_alpha   90.00
_cell.angle_beta   90.00
_cell.angle_gamma   90.00
#
_symmetry.space_group_name_H-M   'P 1'
#
loop_
_entity.id
_entity.type
_entity.pdbx_description
1 polymer ?
#
loop_
_entity_poly.entity_id
_entity_poly.type
_entity_poly.pdbx_seq_one_letter_code
_entity_poly.pdbx_strand_id
1 'polypeptide(L)'
;MEKGQIVKIVDLTDGGCNACSTLKSVSHTLVINEQELLLDDLRVASLVMAVALHKGWQQEFVMGMTDEYTLYQKGELKVKLIEEYGHLTYSANGITIETQDVIADEPMLYKQVNQILTELFQLTAIEFSS
;
A
#
# COMPACT_ATOMS: atom_id res chain seq x y z
N MET A 1 -10.65 14.19 -8.42
CA MET A 1 -10.18 12.88 -7.95
C MET A 1 -9.24 12.35 -9.02
N GLU A 2 -8.09 11.83 -8.63
CA GLU A 2 -7.11 11.27 -9.56
C GLU A 2 -7.44 9.80 -9.81
N LYS A 3 -7.11 9.26 -10.99
CA LYS A 3 -7.39 7.85 -11.34
C LYS A 3 -6.18 6.97 -11.08
N GLY A 4 -6.42 5.79 -10.50
CA GLY A 4 -5.42 4.75 -10.31
C GLY A 4 -5.90 3.43 -10.90
N GLN A 5 -5.13 2.86 -11.82
CA GLN A 5 -5.45 1.54 -12.39
C GLN A 5 -4.56 0.46 -11.77
N ILE A 6 -5.16 -0.59 -11.21
CA ILE A 6 -4.47 -1.78 -10.74
C ILE A 6 -4.35 -2.75 -11.92
N VAL A 7 -3.12 -3.02 -12.33
CA VAL A 7 -2.81 -4.01 -13.35
C VAL A 7 -2.23 -5.24 -12.68
N LYS A 8 -2.84 -6.39 -12.93
CA LYS A 8 -2.36 -7.68 -12.45
C LYS A 8 -1.55 -8.37 -13.53
N ILE A 9 -0.29 -8.65 -13.24
CA ILE A 9 0.60 -9.41 -14.12
C ILE A 9 0.74 -10.82 -13.55
N VAL A 10 0.52 -11.82 -14.41
CA VAL A 10 0.66 -13.22 -14.05
C VAL A 10 1.74 -13.82 -14.94
N ASP A 11 2.92 -14.04 -14.37
CA ASP A 11 4.01 -14.70 -15.07
C ASP A 11 3.99 -16.20 -14.76
N LEU A 12 3.84 -16.99 -15.82
CA LEU A 12 3.98 -18.43 -15.77
C LEU A 12 5.38 -18.78 -16.26
N THR A 13 6.28 -19.08 -15.32
CA THR A 13 7.60 -19.60 -15.69
C THR A 13 7.51 -21.11 -15.77
N ASP A 14 7.60 -21.64 -16.99
CA ASP A 14 7.72 -23.07 -17.20
C ASP A 14 9.16 -23.47 -16.90
N GLY A 15 9.35 -24.29 -15.86
CA GLY A 15 10.68 -24.79 -15.53
C GLY A 15 11.16 -25.64 -16.71
N GLY A 16 12.28 -25.28 -17.33
CA GLY A 16 12.86 -25.96 -18.50
C GLY A 16 13.35 -27.40 -18.27
N CYS A 17 12.83 -28.09 -17.26
CA CYS A 17 13.10 -29.48 -16.95
C CYS A 17 11.76 -30.19 -16.76
N ASN A 18 11.58 -31.34 -17.39
CA ASN A 18 10.33 -32.12 -17.51
C ASN A 18 9.81 -32.70 -16.17
N ALA A 19 10.30 -32.18 -15.03
CA ALA A 19 10.01 -32.59 -13.66
C ALA A 19 9.71 -31.41 -12.72
N CYS A 20 9.73 -30.16 -13.19
CA CYS A 20 9.42 -28.97 -12.38
C CYS A 20 8.00 -28.48 -12.67
N SER A 21 7.19 -28.29 -11.62
CA SER A 21 5.87 -27.68 -11.72
C SER A 21 5.98 -26.22 -12.17
N THR A 22 5.06 -25.75 -13.03
CA THR A 22 4.94 -24.35 -13.43
C THR A 22 4.89 -23.45 -12.20
N LEU A 23 5.85 -22.53 -12.09
CA LEU A 23 5.85 -21.50 -11.04
C LEU A 23 4.97 -20.34 -11.53
N LYS A 24 3.90 -20.07 -10.79
CA LYS A 24 3.03 -18.91 -11.01
C LYS A 24 3.49 -17.76 -10.13
N SER A 25 4.01 -16.71 -10.74
CA SER A 25 4.24 -15.42 -10.09
C SER A 25 3.06 -14.50 -10.37
N VAL A 26 2.59 -13.79 -9.35
CA VAL A 26 1.55 -12.77 -9.50
C VAL A 26 2.10 -11.48 -8.90
N SER A 27 2.18 -10.43 -9.71
CA SER A 27 2.53 -9.09 -9.27
C SER A 27 1.40 -8.12 -9.59
N HIS A 28 1.31 -7.05 -8.82
CA HIS A 28 0.36 -5.97 -9.04
C HIS A 28 1.11 -4.68 -9.31
N THR A 29 0.61 -3.86 -10.23
CA THR A 29 1.15 -2.55 -10.55
C THR A 29 0.03 -1.53 -10.44
N LEU A 30 0.27 -0.43 -9.73
CA LEU A 30 -0.62 0.72 -9.69
C LEU A 30 -0.14 1.75 -10.71
N VAL A 31 -0.98 2.08 -11.67
CA VAL A 31 -0.72 3.11 -12.68
C VAL A 31 -1.44 4.40 -12.30
N ILE A 32 -0.69 5.47 -12.02
CA ILE A 32 -1.21 6.81 -11.73
C ILE A 32 -0.46 7.82 -12.61
N ASN A 33 -1.20 8.64 -13.38
CA ASN A 33 -0.63 9.62 -14.32
C ASN A 33 0.48 9.03 -15.21
N GLU A 34 0.23 7.86 -15.80
CA GLU A 34 1.19 7.15 -16.67
C GLU A 34 2.47 6.67 -15.96
N GLN A 35 2.55 6.82 -14.63
CA GLN A 35 3.63 6.25 -13.82
C GLN A 35 3.20 4.90 -13.23
N GLU A 36 4.06 3.91 -13.42
CA GLU A 36 3.88 2.56 -12.88
C GLU A 36 4.55 2.46 -11.50
N LEU A 37 3.76 2.06 -10.50
CA LEU A 37 4.19 1.82 -9.14
C LEU A 37 4.05 0.33 -8.86
N LEU A 38 5.17 -0.37 -8.73
CA LEU A 38 5.16 -1.79 -8.38
C LEU A 38 4.62 -1.98 -6.96
N LEU A 39 3.72 -2.95 -6.81
CA LEU A 39 3.18 -3.36 -5.53
C LEU A 39 3.64 -4.79 -5.24
N ASP A 40 4.15 -5.02 -4.03
CA ASP A 40 4.52 -6.36 -3.57
C ASP A 40 3.29 -7.29 -3.53
N ASP A 41 2.15 -6.74 -3.10
CA ASP A 41 0.85 -7.41 -3.09
C ASP A 41 -0.29 -6.37 -3.04
N LEU A 42 -1.52 -6.79 -3.35
CA LEU A 42 -2.69 -5.92 -3.32
C LEU A 42 -3.24 -5.81 -1.89
N ARG A 43 -2.56 -5.00 -1.07
CA ARG A 43 -2.85 -4.81 0.36
C ARG A 43 -2.96 -3.35 0.75
N VAL A 44 -3.52 -3.08 1.94
CA VAL A 44 -3.70 -1.72 2.44
C VAL A 44 -2.35 -1.01 2.55
N ALA A 45 -1.36 -1.64 3.20
CA ALA A 45 -0.05 -1.03 3.40
C ALA A 45 0.66 -0.74 2.07
N SER A 46 0.68 -1.72 1.14
CA SER A 46 1.31 -1.58 -0.18
C SER A 46 0.73 -0.41 -0.98
N LEU A 47 -0.60 -0.27 -1.02
CA LEU A 47 -1.26 0.80 -1.77
C LEU A 47 -1.05 2.17 -1.11
N VAL A 48 -1.18 2.26 0.21
CA VAL A 48 -0.94 3.53 0.95
C VAL A 48 0.49 3.98 0.75
N MET A 49 1.46 3.06 0.90
CA MET A 49 2.88 3.34 0.69
C MET A 49 3.14 3.85 -0.73
N ALA A 50 2.70 3.11 -1.76
CA ALA A 50 2.93 3.48 -3.15
C ALA A 50 2.39 4.89 -3.47
N VAL A 51 1.15 5.17 -3.06
CA VAL A 51 0.53 6.49 -3.29
C VAL A 51 1.23 7.59 -2.49
N ALA A 52 1.53 7.36 -1.20
CA ALA A 52 2.20 8.34 -0.35
C ALA A 52 3.58 8.74 -0.93
N LEU A 53 4.40 7.76 -1.30
CA LEU A 53 5.72 7.98 -1.89
C LEU A 53 5.60 8.70 -3.24
N HIS A 54 4.68 8.28 -4.12
CA HIS A 54 4.40 8.97 -5.38
C HIS A 54 3.97 10.44 -5.16
N LYS A 55 3.28 10.75 -4.06
CA LYS A 55 2.91 12.12 -3.67
C LYS A 55 4.01 12.86 -2.88
N GLY A 56 5.23 12.35 -2.86
CA GLY A 56 6.40 13.01 -2.28
C GLY A 56 6.48 12.94 -0.77
N TRP A 57 5.79 11.99 -0.15
CA TRP A 57 6.10 11.60 1.22
C TRP A 57 7.39 10.79 1.24
N GLN A 58 8.13 10.91 2.34
CA GLN A 58 9.27 10.07 2.63
C GLN A 58 8.88 9.04 3.69
N GLN A 59 9.54 7.90 3.69
CA GLN A 59 9.32 6.84 4.66
C GLN A 59 10.62 6.50 5.36
N GLU A 60 10.54 6.29 6.68
CA GLU A 60 11.63 5.86 7.54
C GLU A 60 11.14 4.73 8.44
N PHE A 61 11.95 3.69 8.60
CA PHE A 61 11.70 2.67 9.62
C PHE A 61 12.39 3.08 10.92
N VAL A 62 11.62 3.23 11.99
CA VAL A 62 12.09 3.71 13.28
C VAL A 62 12.08 2.58 14.29
N MET A 63 13.26 2.19 14.75
CA MET A 63 13.44 1.28 15.87
C MET A 63 13.42 2.07 17.18
N GLY A 64 12.26 2.15 17.83
CA GLY A 64 12.14 2.73 19.16
C GLY A 64 12.66 1.79 20.26
N MET A 65 12.78 2.30 21.49
CA MET A 65 13.13 1.45 22.65
C MET A 65 12.00 0.49 23.04
N THR A 66 10.77 0.79 22.66
CA THR A 66 9.56 0.04 23.06
C THR A 66 8.87 -0.56 21.85
N ASP A 67 8.68 0.24 20.79
CA ASP A 67 8.00 -0.20 19.57
C ASP A 67 8.82 0.15 18.34
N GLU A 68 8.72 -0.71 17.34
CA GLU A 68 9.16 -0.46 15.96
C GLU A 68 7.98 0.08 15.15
N TYR A 69 8.23 1.06 14.30
CA TYR A 69 7.18 1.64 13.47
C TYR A 69 7.73 2.24 12.18
N THR A 70 6.86 2.35 11.19
CA THR A 70 7.11 3.10 9.97
C THR A 70 6.64 4.54 10.16
N LEU A 71 7.51 5.51 9.89
CA LEU A 71 7.18 6.94 9.89
C LEU A 71 7.12 7.45 8.46
N TYR A 72 5.98 8.01 8.07
CA TYR A 72 5.83 8.79 6.86
C TYR A 72 5.95 10.27 7.18
N GLN A 73 6.76 11.02 6.43
CA GLN A 73 6.96 12.46 6.64
C GLN A 73 6.87 13.26 5.34
N LYS A 74 6.21 14.42 5.41
CA LYS A 74 6.21 15.44 4.34
C LYS A 74 6.15 16.84 4.96
N GLY A 75 7.31 17.52 4.97
CA GLY A 75 7.46 18.77 5.71
C GLY A 75 7.24 18.56 7.21
N GLU A 76 6.27 19.26 7.79
CA GLU A 76 5.88 19.12 9.19
C GLU A 76 4.84 18.01 9.44
N LEU A 77 4.22 17.48 8.37
CA LEU A 77 3.24 16.41 8.49
C LEU A 77 3.92 15.07 8.74
N LYS A 78 3.36 14.29 9.67
CA LYS A 78 3.86 12.98 10.06
C LYS A 78 2.70 12.00 10.22
N VAL A 79 2.84 10.81 9.66
CA VAL A 79 1.92 9.67 9.85
C VAL A 79 2.74 8.49 10.36
N LYS A 80 2.35 7.94 11.50
CA LYS A 80 2.96 6.73 12.07
C LYS A 80 2.13 5.52 11.65
N LEU A 81 2.80 4.44 11.26
CA LEU A 81 2.23 3.13 11.00
C LEU A 81 2.89 2.10 11.93
N ILE A 82 2.08 1.38 12.69
CA ILE A 82 2.48 0.17 13.42
C ILE A 82 1.83 -1.03 12.75
N GLU A 83 2.60 -2.10 12.56
CA GLU A 83 2.13 -3.34 11.94
C GLU A 83 2.29 -4.50 12.93
N GLU A 84 1.18 -5.13 13.31
CA GLU A 84 1.16 -6.22 14.28
C GLU A 84 0.28 -7.36 13.77
N TYR A 85 0.89 -8.50 13.44
CA TYR A 85 0.17 -9.72 13.03
C TYR A 85 -0.87 -9.52 11.91
N GLY A 86 -0.57 -8.65 10.93
CA GLY A 86 -1.46 -8.34 9.81
C GLY A 86 -2.52 -7.26 10.12
N HIS A 87 -2.51 -6.70 11.33
CA HIS A 87 -3.26 -5.50 11.69
C HIS A 87 -2.38 -4.26 11.54
N LEU A 88 -2.97 -3.20 11.01
CA LEU A 88 -2.32 -1.92 10.77
C LEU A 88 -2.95 -0.85 11.64
N THR A 89 -2.11 -0.08 12.32
CA THR A 89 -2.52 1.10 13.08
C THR A 89 -1.84 2.33 12.51
N TYR A 90 -2.57 3.11 11.73
CA TYR A 90 -2.12 4.42 11.25
C TYR A 90 -2.54 5.51 12.22
N SER A 91 -1.66 6.46 12.50
CA SER A 91 -1.97 7.60 13.37
C SER A 91 -1.30 8.89 12.93
N ALA A 92 -2.04 9.99 13.01
CA ALA A 92 -1.57 11.35 12.76
C ALA A 92 -2.51 12.36 13.41
N ASN A 93 -1.98 13.45 13.98
CA ASN A 93 -2.78 14.58 14.49
C ASN A 93 -3.94 14.21 15.45
N GLY A 94 -3.75 13.18 16.28
CA GLY A 94 -4.79 12.70 17.21
C GLY A 94 -5.88 11.82 16.57
N ILE A 95 -5.77 11.53 15.28
CA ILE A 95 -6.62 10.57 14.57
C ILE A 95 -5.86 9.24 14.50
N THR A 96 -6.58 8.14 14.75
CA THR A 96 -6.08 6.78 14.59
C THR A 96 -7.06 6.00 13.72
N ILE A 97 -6.52 5.30 12.72
CA ILE A 97 -7.27 4.37 11.87
C ILE A 97 -6.64 2.99 12.01
N GLU A 98 -7.47 2.02 12.39
CA GLU A 98 -7.10 0.62 12.52
C GLU A 98 -7.76 -0.21 11.42
N THR A 99 -7.01 -1.13 10.82
CA THR A 99 -7.54 -1.99 9.77
C THR A 99 -6.72 -3.26 9.59
N GLN A 100 -7.29 -4.26 8.93
CA GLN A 100 -6.53 -5.42 8.46
C GLN A 100 -5.75 -5.06 7.20
N ASP A 101 -4.52 -5.53 7.09
CA ASP A 101 -3.69 -5.29 5.89
C ASP A 101 -4.27 -5.99 4.66
N VAL A 102 -4.86 -7.17 4.86
CA VAL A 102 -5.49 -7.98 3.81
C VAL A 102 -7.01 -7.84 3.88
N ILE A 103 -7.59 -7.31 2.80
CA ILE A 103 -9.04 -7.19 2.61
C ILE A 103 -9.40 -7.84 1.27
N ALA A 104 -10.17 -8.92 1.30
CA ALA A 104 -10.50 -9.69 0.10
C ALA A 104 -11.47 -8.98 -0.85
N ASP A 105 -12.32 -8.09 -0.32
CA ASP A 105 -13.26 -7.29 -1.12
C ASP A 105 -12.56 -6.01 -1.61
N GLU A 106 -12.16 -5.98 -2.89
CA GLU A 106 -11.41 -4.87 -3.49
C GLU A 106 -12.09 -3.49 -3.30
N PRO A 107 -13.40 -3.31 -3.55
CA PRO A 107 -14.11 -2.09 -3.18
C PRO A 107 -13.91 -1.65 -1.72
N MET A 108 -13.92 -2.58 -0.76
CA MET A 108 -13.66 -2.26 0.65
C MET A 108 -12.19 -1.92 0.88
N LEU A 109 -11.26 -2.63 0.24
CA LEU A 109 -9.83 -2.32 0.26
C LEU A 109 -9.58 -0.88 -0.21
N TYR A 110 -10.11 -0.50 -1.38
CA TYR A 110 -9.95 0.84 -1.95
C TYR A 110 -10.58 1.92 -1.10
N LYS A 111 -11.74 1.65 -0.49
CA LYS A 111 -12.38 2.56 0.47
C LYS A 111 -11.48 2.78 1.69
N GLN A 112 -10.91 1.71 2.24
CA GLN A 112 -10.02 1.79 3.41
C GLN A 112 -8.74 2.56 3.10
N VAL A 113 -8.11 2.28 1.95
CA VAL A 113 -6.92 3.00 1.47
C VAL A 113 -7.25 4.50 1.33
N ASN A 114 -8.35 4.83 0.66
CA ASN A 114 -8.75 6.23 0.49
C ASN A 114 -9.03 6.94 1.81
N GLN A 115 -9.63 6.27 2.79
CA GLN A 115 -9.86 6.83 4.12
C GLN A 115 -8.52 7.24 4.78
N ILE A 116 -7.53 6.35 4.76
CA ILE A 116 -6.19 6.60 5.31
C ILE A 116 -5.53 7.78 4.56
N LEU A 117 -5.55 7.76 3.22
CA LEU A 117 -4.95 8.81 2.40
C LEU A 117 -5.58 10.18 2.65
N THR A 118 -6.91 10.26 2.79
CA THR A 118 -7.60 11.54 2.98
C THR A 118 -7.51 12.05 4.41
N GLU A 119 -7.68 11.19 5.42
CA GLU A 119 -7.79 11.63 6.82
C GLU A 119 -6.42 11.83 7.47
N LEU A 120 -5.41 11.02 7.12
CA LEU A 120 -4.10 11.05 7.79
C LEU A 120 -3.03 11.69 6.92
N PHE A 121 -2.99 11.37 5.63
CA PHE A 121 -2.00 11.92 4.69
C PHE A 121 -2.45 13.23 4.03
N GLN A 122 -3.70 13.68 4.26
CA GLN A 122 -4.28 14.90 3.66
C GLN A 122 -4.15 14.91 2.13
N LEU A 123 -4.20 13.74 1.50
CA LEU A 123 -4.15 13.56 0.06
C LEU A 123 -5.56 13.53 -0.51
N THR A 124 -5.69 13.85 -1.81
CA THR A 124 -6.96 13.61 -2.52
C THR A 124 -7.14 12.11 -2.72
N ALA A 125 -8.37 11.63 -2.56
CA ALA A 125 -8.72 10.24 -2.84
C ALA A 125 -8.36 9.85 -4.29
N ILE A 126 -8.07 8.56 -4.48
CA ILE A 126 -7.82 7.95 -5.77
C ILE A 126 -9.07 7.17 -6.18
N GLU A 127 -9.51 7.38 -7.41
CA GLU A 127 -10.52 6.56 -8.07
C GLU A 127 -9.82 5.29 -8.58
N PHE A 128 -9.79 4.25 -7.74
CA PHE A 128 -9.20 2.97 -8.07
C PHE A 128 -10.10 2.18 -9.04
N SER A 129 -9.46 1.50 -9.99
CA SER A 129 -10.08 0.54 -10.90
C SER A 129 -9.11 -0.61 -11.14
N SER A 130 -9.63 -1.82 -11.28
CA SER A 130 -8.88 -3.05 -11.60
C SER A 130 -9.29 -3.62 -12.95
#